data_AF-A0A661CIC5-F1
#
_entry.id   AF-A0A661CIC5-F1
#
_cell.length_a   1.000
_cell.length_b   1.000
_cell.length_c   1.000
_cell.angle_alpha   90.00
_cell.angle_beta   90.00
_cell.angle_gamma   90.00
#
_symmetry.space_group_name_H-M   'P 1'
#
loop_
_entity.id
_entity.type
_entity.pdbx_description
1 polymer ?
#
loop_
_entity_poly.entity_id
_entity_poly.type
_entity_poly.pdbx_seq_one_letter_code
_entity_poly.pdbx_strand_id
1 'polypeptide(L)'
;MDDEYVNLTDTGDASPPGVVDYVIDKRDQWREDYTSNYEEDHDEYYRLWRAKWSREDQQRMSERSKLISPALQQAVESSVAEVEEATFGRGKWFDLWDDTDDKDSKDIEYLKKKLMEDFDSSLIRKDISECLINAAVTGTGMGELVLEAYNEMKPATRPIMEGAMSAFGVESIERVRVRLRPIKPNTFLIEPTATSIDDAVGVIIDEFVPKHQVEHLQDTGVYKMMSLETAPPDTNIEADKELAVYPDEDRVRLTKYYGLVPKELLPTDEEETDPSRYTEAVVVIANNGQLLKAQRSPYMMKDRPVVA
;
A
#
# COMPACT_ATOMS: atom_id res chain seq x y z
N MET A 1 -3.19 -1.36 32.67
CA MET A 1 -1.94 -1.93 32.11
C MET A 1 -1.85 -1.21 30.80
N ASP A 2 -1.20 -0.06 30.90
CA ASP A 2 -1.31 1.03 29.97
C ASP A 2 -0.23 0.79 28.93
N ASP A 3 -0.62 0.28 27.75
CA ASP A 3 0.26 0.27 26.59
C ASP A 3 0.34 1.71 26.09
N GLU A 4 1.39 2.37 26.56
CA GLU A 4 1.81 3.69 26.13
C GLU A 4 2.16 3.60 24.63
N TYR A 5 1.26 4.12 23.78
CA TYR A 5 1.63 4.46 22.42
C TYR A 5 2.69 5.55 22.52
N VAL A 6 3.96 5.15 22.44
CA VAL A 6 5.08 6.07 22.38
C VAL A 6 4.96 6.83 21.06
N ASN A 7 4.39 8.03 21.13
CA ASN A 7 4.54 9.04 20.09
C ASN A 7 6.03 9.42 20.04
N LEU A 8 6.79 8.71 19.18
CA LEU A 8 8.15 9.07 18.78
C LEU A 8 8.09 10.28 17.83
N THR A 9 7.66 11.43 18.35
CA THR A 9 7.64 12.69 17.61
C THR A 9 8.28 13.82 18.41
N ASP A 10 9.38 13.56 19.12
CA ASP A 10 10.34 14.62 19.46
C ASP A 10 11.69 14.04 19.94
N THR A 11 12.48 13.49 19.02
CA THR A 11 13.93 13.53 19.18
C THR A 11 14.49 14.20 17.94
N GLY A 12 15.16 15.33 18.14
CA GLY A 12 15.81 16.12 17.11
C GLY A 12 17.03 15.45 16.48
N ASP A 13 16.90 14.18 16.09
CA ASP A 13 17.87 13.49 15.26
C ASP A 13 17.41 13.56 13.80
N ALA A 14 18.01 14.51 13.09
CA ALA A 14 18.07 14.46 11.65
C ALA A 14 18.66 13.08 11.29
N SER A 15 17.85 12.22 10.67
CA SER A 15 18.36 10.99 10.07
C SER A 15 19.56 11.39 9.20
N PRO A 16 20.69 10.69 9.29
CA PRO A 16 21.90 11.10 8.61
C PRO A 16 21.63 11.23 7.11
N PRO A 17 22.20 12.24 6.43
CA PRO A 17 21.83 12.64 5.08
C PRO A 17 21.88 11.50 4.04
N GLY A 18 22.59 10.40 4.34
CA GLY A 18 22.74 9.27 3.42
C GLY A 18 21.55 8.31 3.29
N VAL A 19 20.55 8.32 4.18
CA VAL A 19 19.40 7.38 4.05
C VAL A 19 18.51 7.72 2.86
N VAL A 20 18.36 9.02 2.56
CA VAL A 20 17.60 9.50 1.42
C VAL A 20 18.30 9.07 0.13
N ASP A 21 19.60 9.36 0.03
CA ASP A 21 20.42 8.99 -1.13
C ASP A 21 20.39 7.47 -1.37
N TYR A 22 20.54 6.66 -0.31
CA TYR A 22 20.46 5.20 -0.41
C TYR A 22 19.15 4.69 -1.03
N VAL A 23 18.01 5.26 -0.63
CA VAL A 23 16.69 4.85 -1.15
C VAL A 23 16.48 5.36 -2.57
N ILE A 24 16.91 6.59 -2.87
CA ILE A 24 16.75 7.19 -4.20
C ILE A 24 17.63 6.46 -5.23
N ASP A 25 18.88 6.14 -4.89
CA ASP A 25 19.77 5.37 -5.76
C ASP A 25 19.17 4.00 -6.11
N LYS A 26 18.58 3.31 -5.12
CA LYS A 26 17.87 2.04 -5.34
C LYS A 26 16.63 2.23 -6.21
N ARG A 27 15.83 3.26 -5.92
CA ARG A 27 14.63 3.57 -6.69
C ARG A 27 14.97 3.77 -8.15
N ASP A 28 16.02 4.54 -8.46
CA ASP A 28 16.44 4.83 -9.83
C ASP A 28 16.94 3.59 -10.54
N GLN A 29 17.76 2.77 -9.87
CA GLN A 29 18.23 1.51 -10.43
C GLN A 29 17.09 0.54 -10.74
N TRP A 30 16.15 0.37 -9.81
CA TRP A 30 15.01 -0.54 -9.99
C TRP A 30 14.00 0.00 -11.00
N ARG A 31 13.87 1.33 -11.09
CA ARG A 31 13.07 2.00 -12.13
C ARG A 31 13.65 1.74 -13.52
N GLU A 32 14.96 1.87 -13.70
CA GLU A 32 15.63 1.60 -14.97
C GLU A 32 15.43 0.15 -15.40
N ASP A 33 15.55 -0.80 -14.46
CA ASP A 33 15.26 -2.21 -14.73
C ASP A 33 13.81 -2.44 -15.16
N TYR A 34 12.85 -1.85 -14.43
CA TYR A 34 11.42 -1.93 -14.79
C TYR A 34 11.14 -1.38 -16.19
N THR A 35 11.62 -0.16 -16.47
CA THR A 35 11.44 0.51 -17.76
C THR A 35 12.07 -0.27 -18.90
N SER A 36 13.23 -0.90 -18.67
CA SER A 36 13.94 -1.64 -19.71
C SER A 36 13.32 -3.00 -20.03
N ASN A 37 12.70 -3.66 -19.04
CA ASN A 37 12.29 -5.06 -19.16
C ASN A 37 10.77 -5.29 -19.22
N TYR A 38 9.96 -4.40 -18.62
CA TYR A 38 8.54 -4.70 -18.36
C TYR A 38 7.57 -3.59 -18.81
N GLU A 39 8.02 -2.33 -18.85
CA GLU A 39 7.11 -1.19 -19.06
C GLU A 39 6.33 -1.25 -20.37
N GLU A 40 6.99 -1.58 -21.49
CA GLU A 40 6.35 -1.65 -22.81
C GLU A 40 5.27 -2.76 -22.86
N ASP A 41 5.61 -3.95 -22.37
CA ASP A 41 4.68 -5.09 -22.31
C ASP A 41 3.48 -4.79 -21.40
N HIS A 42 3.72 -4.20 -20.22
CA HIS A 42 2.66 -3.84 -19.28
C HIS A 42 1.71 -2.77 -19.86
N ASP A 43 2.24 -1.75 -20.52
CA ASP A 43 1.44 -0.72 -21.19
C ASP A 43 0.62 -1.33 -22.34
N GLU A 44 1.21 -2.25 -23.12
CA GLU A 44 0.49 -2.97 -24.17
C GLU A 44 -0.65 -3.82 -23.60
N TYR A 45 -0.40 -4.63 -22.57
CA TYR A 45 -1.41 -5.48 -21.94
C TYR A 45 -2.56 -4.67 -21.36
N TYR A 46 -2.25 -3.58 -20.66
CA TYR A 46 -3.25 -2.67 -20.09
C TYR A 46 -4.11 -2.02 -21.18
N ARG A 47 -3.49 -1.57 -22.27
CA ARG A 47 -4.17 -0.98 -23.44
C ARG A 47 -5.11 -1.98 -24.11
N LEU A 48 -4.63 -3.21 -24.37
CA LEU A 48 -5.41 -4.28 -24.98
C LEU A 48 -6.59 -4.68 -24.10
N TRP A 49 -6.37 -4.85 -22.79
CA TRP A 49 -7.42 -5.16 -21.82
C TRP A 49 -8.50 -4.07 -21.77
N ARG A 50 -8.11 -2.78 -21.82
CA ARG A 50 -9.03 -1.64 -21.89
C ARG A 50 -9.66 -1.42 -23.26
N ALA A 51 -9.37 -2.31 -24.21
CA ALA A 51 -9.90 -2.27 -25.57
C ALA A 51 -9.58 -0.93 -26.29
N LYS A 52 -8.42 -0.34 -25.99
CA LYS A 52 -7.98 0.92 -26.57
C LYS A 52 -7.19 0.67 -27.86
N TRP A 53 -7.63 1.29 -28.94
CA TRP A 53 -7.05 1.08 -30.26
C TRP A 53 -5.77 1.91 -30.46
N SER A 54 -4.68 1.27 -30.92
CA SER A 54 -3.47 1.97 -31.38
C SER A 54 -3.41 2.01 -32.91
N ARG A 55 -2.73 3.02 -33.45
CA ARG A 55 -2.41 3.08 -34.89
C ARG A 55 -1.40 2.01 -35.29
N GLU A 56 -0.56 1.56 -34.35
CA GLU A 56 0.47 0.54 -34.60
C GLU A 56 -0.15 -0.84 -34.89
N ASP A 57 -1.37 -1.08 -34.40
CA ASP A 57 -2.13 -2.30 -34.69
C ASP A 57 -2.59 -2.36 -36.17
N GLN A 58 -2.42 -1.28 -36.95
CA GLN A 58 -2.78 -1.26 -38.37
C GLN A 58 -1.76 -2.04 -39.21
N GLN A 59 -2.21 -3.14 -39.81
CA GLN A 59 -1.40 -3.89 -40.77
C GLN A 59 -1.32 -3.19 -42.13
N ARG A 60 -2.30 -2.32 -42.47
CA ARG A 60 -2.33 -1.57 -43.73
C ARG A 60 -2.87 -0.16 -43.54
N MET A 61 -2.15 0.82 -44.09
CA MET A 61 -2.56 2.24 -44.07
C MET A 61 -3.91 2.53 -44.74
N SER A 62 -4.40 1.64 -45.62
CA SER A 62 -5.71 1.78 -46.27
C SER A 62 -6.88 1.28 -45.42
N GLU A 63 -6.62 0.60 -44.31
CA GLU A 63 -7.67 0.06 -43.44
C GLU A 63 -8.36 1.18 -42.67
N ARG A 64 -9.66 1.35 -42.96
CA ARG A 64 -10.53 2.32 -42.28
C ARG A 64 -11.31 1.70 -41.11
N SER A 65 -11.37 0.38 -41.05
CA SER A 65 -12.13 -0.35 -40.04
C SER A 65 -11.31 -0.51 -38.77
N LYS A 66 -11.87 -0.09 -37.63
CA LYS A 66 -11.34 -0.34 -36.30
C LYS A 66 -12.14 -1.48 -35.69
N LEU A 67 -11.59 -2.70 -35.65
CA LEU A 67 -12.22 -3.80 -34.93
C LEU A 67 -11.62 -3.84 -33.52
N ILE A 68 -12.41 -3.41 -32.55
CA ILE A 68 -12.07 -3.53 -31.12
C ILE A 68 -12.90 -4.71 -30.59
N SER A 69 -12.25 -5.83 -30.28
CA SER A 69 -12.93 -7.00 -29.76
C SER A 69 -12.96 -6.95 -28.23
N PRO A 70 -14.15 -6.91 -27.58
CA PRO A 70 -14.25 -6.96 -26.12
C PRO A 70 -13.94 -8.36 -25.56
N ALA A 71 -13.60 -9.34 -26.41
CA ALA A 71 -13.39 -10.72 -26.00
C ALA A 71 -12.25 -10.87 -24.97
N LEU A 72 -11.16 -10.10 -25.11
CA LEU A 72 -10.05 -10.14 -24.15
C LEU A 72 -10.49 -9.60 -22.79
N GLN A 73 -11.14 -8.43 -22.77
CA GLN A 73 -11.65 -7.83 -21.55
C GLN A 73 -12.61 -8.78 -20.83
N GLN A 74 -13.56 -9.37 -21.56
CA GLN A 74 -14.53 -10.32 -21.02
C GLN A 74 -13.86 -11.59 -20.49
N ALA A 75 -12.85 -12.12 -21.19
CA ALA A 75 -12.13 -13.31 -20.74
C ALA A 75 -11.35 -13.07 -19.45
N VAL A 76 -10.67 -11.93 -19.34
CA VAL A 76 -9.95 -11.52 -18.12
C VAL A 76 -10.93 -11.33 -16.96
N GLU A 77 -11.97 -10.51 -17.13
CA GLU A 77 -12.95 -10.23 -16.07
C GLU A 77 -13.70 -11.49 -15.63
N SER A 78 -14.05 -12.39 -16.57
CA SER A 78 -14.69 -13.67 -16.24
C SER A 78 -13.76 -14.59 -15.45
N SER A 79 -12.48 -14.68 -15.83
CA SER A 79 -11.50 -15.53 -15.14
C SER A 79 -11.25 -15.03 -13.71
N VAL A 80 -11.14 -13.71 -13.52
CA VAL A 80 -10.98 -13.13 -12.18
C VAL A 80 -12.22 -13.36 -11.33
N ALA A 81 -13.43 -13.17 -11.88
CA ALA A 81 -14.66 -13.42 -11.15
C ALA A 81 -14.80 -14.89 -10.71
N GLU A 82 -14.37 -15.85 -11.53
CA GLU A 82 -14.36 -17.27 -11.17
C GLU A 82 -13.40 -17.57 -10.00
N VAL A 83 -12.17 -17.02 -10.04
CA VAL A 83 -11.19 -17.17 -8.95
C VAL A 83 -11.67 -16.48 -7.68
N GLU A 84 -12.23 -15.27 -7.79
CA GLU A 84 -12.77 -14.53 -6.66
C GLU A 84 -13.89 -15.32 -5.97
N GLU A 85 -14.87 -15.85 -6.71
CA GLU A 85 -15.95 -16.63 -6.10
C GLU A 85 -15.45 -17.95 -5.51
N ALA A 86 -14.47 -18.60 -6.15
CA ALA A 86 -13.90 -19.85 -5.63
C ALA A 86 -13.11 -19.67 -4.33
N THR A 87 -12.41 -18.54 -4.18
CA THR A 87 -11.47 -18.30 -3.07
C THR A 87 -12.09 -17.43 -1.97
N PHE A 88 -12.81 -16.40 -2.37
CA PHE A 88 -13.42 -15.38 -1.52
C PHE A 88 -14.95 -15.33 -1.71
N GLY A 89 -15.57 -16.44 -2.09
CA GLY A 89 -17.02 -16.56 -2.22
C GLY A 89 -17.79 -16.35 -0.92
N ARG A 90 -19.10 -16.58 -0.97
CA ARG A 90 -19.98 -16.36 0.20
C ARG A 90 -19.62 -17.31 1.34
N GLY A 91 -19.33 -16.73 2.51
CA GLY A 91 -19.03 -17.49 3.74
C GLY A 91 -17.70 -17.11 4.37
N LYS A 92 -17.17 -18.03 5.18
CA LYS A 92 -15.85 -17.91 5.83
C LYS A 92 -14.79 -18.38 4.85
N TRP A 93 -13.89 -17.48 4.46
CA TRP A 93 -12.82 -17.74 3.47
C TRP A 93 -11.42 -17.81 4.11
N PHE A 94 -11.31 -17.64 5.43
CA PHE A 94 -10.07 -17.91 6.17
C PHE A 94 -10.37 -18.61 7.49
N ASP A 95 -9.36 -19.31 8.01
CA ASP A 95 -9.37 -19.94 9.33
C ASP A 95 -8.10 -19.60 10.11
N LEU A 96 -8.20 -19.64 11.43
CA LEU A 96 -7.07 -19.48 12.35
C LEU A 96 -6.99 -20.77 13.17
N TRP A 97 -5.81 -21.38 13.15
CA TRP A 97 -5.54 -22.61 13.90
C TRP A 97 -4.83 -22.25 15.20
N ASP A 98 -5.28 -22.88 16.29
CA ASP A 98 -4.62 -22.79 17.58
C ASP A 98 -3.40 -23.71 17.66
N ASP A 99 -2.47 -23.37 18.53
CA ASP A 99 -1.39 -24.28 18.89
C ASP A 99 -1.99 -25.50 19.60
N THR A 100 -1.41 -26.68 19.33
CA THR A 100 -1.94 -27.96 19.84
C THR A 100 -1.91 -28.05 21.38
N ASP A 101 -1.13 -27.18 22.03
CA ASP A 101 -0.94 -27.13 23.48
C ASP A 101 -1.81 -26.07 24.20
N ASP A 102 -2.56 -25.22 23.46
CA ASP A 102 -3.47 -24.25 24.07
C ASP A 102 -4.78 -24.91 24.50
N LYS A 103 -5.29 -24.49 25.66
CA LYS A 103 -6.51 -25.02 26.29
C LYS A 103 -7.72 -24.12 26.09
N ASP A 104 -7.55 -22.88 25.62
CA ASP A 104 -8.63 -21.90 25.50
C ASP A 104 -8.90 -21.49 24.03
N SER A 105 -9.51 -22.40 23.27
CA SER A 105 -9.88 -22.21 21.86
C SER A 105 -10.89 -21.07 21.58
N LYS A 106 -11.38 -20.38 22.62
CA LYS A 106 -12.38 -19.31 22.51
C LYS A 106 -11.80 -17.99 22.03
N ASP A 107 -10.55 -17.72 22.37
CA ASP A 107 -9.92 -16.44 22.04
C ASP A 107 -9.66 -16.33 20.54
N ILE A 108 -9.25 -17.43 19.92
CA ILE A 108 -9.08 -17.53 18.46
C ILE A 108 -10.40 -17.42 17.72
N GLU A 109 -11.47 -18.05 18.23
CA GLU A 109 -12.79 -17.92 17.61
C GLU A 109 -13.28 -16.45 17.66
N TYR A 110 -13.03 -15.76 18.78
CA TYR A 110 -13.33 -14.33 18.92
C TYR A 110 -12.49 -13.48 17.96
N LEU A 111 -11.17 -13.70 17.90
CA LEU A 111 -10.26 -13.00 17.00
C LEU A 111 -10.64 -13.20 15.54
N LYS A 112 -10.90 -14.45 15.14
CA LYS A 112 -11.38 -14.81 13.80
C LYS A 112 -12.64 -14.04 13.43
N LYS A 113 -13.63 -14.00 14.34
CA LYS A 113 -14.87 -13.28 14.11
C LYS A 113 -14.63 -11.78 13.96
N LYS A 114 -13.79 -11.18 14.81
CA LYS A 114 -13.48 -9.76 14.76
C LYS A 114 -12.73 -9.38 13.49
N LEU A 115 -11.78 -10.20 13.06
CA LEU A 115 -11.05 -9.97 11.83
C LEU A 115 -11.97 -10.11 10.61
N MET A 116 -12.92 -11.06 10.61
CA MET A 116 -13.97 -11.13 9.58
C MET A 116 -14.84 -9.87 9.52
N GLU A 117 -15.27 -9.35 10.68
CA GLU A 117 -16.03 -8.08 10.75
C GLU A 117 -15.21 -6.90 10.19
N ASP A 118 -13.91 -6.86 10.45
CA ASP A 118 -13.01 -5.82 9.94
C ASP A 118 -12.79 -5.94 8.43
N PHE A 119 -12.65 -7.16 7.90
CA PHE A 119 -12.53 -7.43 6.47
C PHE A 119 -13.79 -7.06 5.68
N ASP A 120 -14.98 -7.37 6.22
CA ASP A 120 -16.24 -7.00 5.58
C ASP A 120 -16.45 -5.47 5.62
N SER A 121 -16.10 -4.80 6.73
CA SER A 121 -16.24 -3.34 6.87
C SER A 121 -15.20 -2.53 6.08
N SER A 122 -14.01 -3.08 5.86
CA SER A 122 -12.96 -2.49 5.02
C SER A 122 -13.16 -2.77 3.52
N LEU A 123 -14.13 -3.61 3.16
CA LEU A 123 -14.38 -4.05 1.78
C LEU A 123 -13.16 -4.73 1.14
N ILE A 124 -12.40 -5.50 1.94
CA ILE A 124 -11.13 -6.10 1.50
C ILE A 124 -11.26 -6.96 0.25
N ARG A 125 -12.43 -7.59 0.02
CA ARG A 125 -12.70 -8.39 -1.18
C ARG A 125 -12.55 -7.56 -2.45
N LYS A 126 -13.07 -6.33 -2.46
CA LYS A 126 -12.96 -5.41 -3.59
C LYS A 126 -11.49 -5.10 -3.90
N ASP A 127 -10.70 -4.85 -2.85
CA ASP A 127 -9.28 -4.55 -2.98
C ASP A 127 -8.52 -5.80 -3.50
N ILE A 128 -8.85 -6.99 -3.00
CA ILE A 128 -8.31 -8.27 -3.53
C ILE A 128 -8.68 -8.47 -5.01
N SER A 129 -9.91 -8.18 -5.42
CA SER A 129 -10.33 -8.28 -6.83
C SER A 129 -9.47 -7.39 -7.72
N GLU A 130 -9.12 -6.18 -7.27
CA GLU A 130 -8.25 -5.28 -8.03
C GLU A 130 -6.82 -5.83 -8.14
N CYS A 131 -6.28 -6.44 -7.08
CA CYS A 131 -5.00 -7.16 -7.15
C CYS A 131 -5.07 -8.34 -8.14
N LEU A 132 -6.17 -9.11 -8.16
CA LEU A 132 -6.36 -10.22 -9.09
C LEU A 132 -6.50 -9.75 -10.55
N ILE A 133 -7.15 -8.62 -10.80
CA ILE A 133 -7.20 -8.00 -12.13
C ILE A 133 -5.80 -7.60 -12.57
N ASN A 134 -5.02 -6.94 -11.71
CA ASN A 134 -3.64 -6.58 -12.04
C ASN A 134 -2.81 -7.84 -12.33
N ALA A 135 -2.93 -8.88 -11.52
CA ALA A 135 -2.27 -10.16 -11.76
C ALA A 135 -2.67 -10.80 -13.10
N ALA A 136 -3.95 -10.77 -13.46
CA ALA A 136 -4.44 -11.33 -14.71
C ALA A 136 -3.98 -10.55 -15.95
N VAL A 137 -3.74 -9.23 -15.82
CA VAL A 137 -3.31 -8.36 -16.91
C VAL A 137 -1.78 -8.34 -17.06
N THR A 138 -1.04 -8.17 -15.96
CA THR A 138 0.42 -7.96 -15.98
C THR A 138 1.22 -9.10 -15.36
N GLY A 139 0.58 -10.19 -14.93
CA GLY A 139 1.23 -11.39 -14.40
C GLY A 139 1.48 -11.39 -12.88
N THR A 140 1.56 -10.22 -12.25
CA THR A 140 1.82 -10.08 -10.81
C THR A 140 0.75 -9.21 -10.15
N GLY A 141 0.25 -9.64 -8.98
CA GLY A 141 -0.75 -8.90 -8.20
C GLY A 141 -0.14 -8.36 -6.92
N MET A 142 -0.03 -7.03 -6.81
CA MET A 142 0.66 -6.38 -5.69
C MET A 142 -0.33 -5.67 -4.77
N GLY A 143 -0.11 -5.76 -3.46
CA GLY A 143 -0.91 -5.09 -2.44
C GLY A 143 -0.08 -4.63 -1.24
N GLU A 144 -0.38 -3.43 -0.74
CA GLU A 144 0.18 -2.85 0.49
C GLU A 144 -0.81 -3.06 1.64
N LEU A 145 -0.36 -3.58 2.78
CA LEU A 145 -1.16 -3.67 3.99
C LEU A 145 -1.01 -2.38 4.80
N VAL A 146 -2.11 -1.64 4.95
CA VAL A 146 -2.11 -0.35 5.66
C VAL A 146 -2.90 -0.48 6.95
N LEU A 147 -2.34 0.06 8.04
CA LEU A 147 -3.04 0.24 9.30
C LEU A 147 -3.71 1.61 9.30
N GLU A 148 -5.03 1.64 9.42
CA GLU A 148 -5.82 2.87 9.52
C GLU A 148 -6.44 2.97 10.91
N ALA A 149 -6.26 4.12 11.57
CA ALA A 149 -7.07 4.49 12.72
C ALA A 149 -8.45 4.96 12.22
N TYR A 150 -9.51 4.31 12.68
CA TYR A 150 -10.88 4.62 12.29
C TYR A 150 -11.75 4.85 13.53
N ASN A 151 -12.63 5.84 13.42
CA ASN A 151 -13.58 6.20 14.45
C ASN A 151 -14.84 5.35 14.33
N GLU A 152 -14.93 4.29 15.14
CA GLU A 152 -16.11 3.44 15.23
C GLU A 152 -17.21 4.15 16.01
N MET A 153 -18.29 4.52 15.31
CA MET A 153 -19.47 5.15 15.89
C MET A 153 -20.37 4.09 16.52
N LYS A 154 -20.40 4.00 17.85
CA LYS A 154 -21.33 3.13 18.58
C LYS A 154 -22.49 3.93 19.14
N PRO A 155 -23.74 3.45 18.99
CA PRO A 155 -24.88 4.02 19.70
C PRO A 155 -24.64 3.89 21.21
N ALA A 156 -24.57 5.02 21.91
CA ALA A 156 -24.34 5.07 23.35
C ALA A 156 -25.49 5.82 24.01
N THR A 157 -26.04 5.23 25.07
CA THR A 157 -27.07 5.87 25.87
C THR A 157 -26.43 6.48 27.10
N ARG A 158 -26.46 7.80 27.24
CA ARG A 158 -25.99 8.48 28.45
C ARG A 158 -27.19 8.95 29.28
N PRO A 159 -27.26 8.62 30.58
CA PRO A 159 -28.32 9.15 31.44
C PRO A 159 -28.11 10.65 31.64
N ILE A 160 -29.14 11.46 31.37
CA ILE A 160 -29.15 12.87 31.75
C ILE A 160 -29.50 12.96 33.24
N MET A 161 -28.81 13.80 34.02
CA MET A 161 -29.17 14.06 35.41
C MET A 161 -30.61 14.59 35.51
N GLU A 162 -31.35 14.11 36.50
CA GLU A 162 -32.82 14.21 36.72
C GLU A 162 -33.73 13.15 36.04
N GLY A 163 -33.21 11.93 35.86
CA GLY A 163 -33.97 10.70 36.15
C GLY A 163 -35.19 10.33 35.30
N ALA A 164 -35.52 11.06 34.24
CA ALA A 164 -36.69 10.78 33.41
C ALA A 164 -36.45 10.67 31.89
N MET A 165 -35.24 10.94 31.39
CA MET A 165 -34.93 10.79 29.96
C MET A 165 -33.50 10.29 29.70
N SER A 166 -33.39 9.30 28.82
CA SER A 166 -32.14 8.81 28.24
C SER A 166 -31.79 9.62 27.00
N ALA A 167 -30.60 10.21 26.94
CA ALA A 167 -30.09 10.77 25.70
C ALA A 167 -29.49 9.65 24.84
N PHE A 168 -29.99 9.50 23.62
CA PHE A 168 -29.36 8.68 22.60
C PHE A 168 -28.25 9.51 21.95
N GLY A 169 -27.01 9.07 22.11
CA GLY A 169 -25.83 9.68 21.51
C GLY A 169 -25.03 8.67 20.68
N VAL A 170 -23.99 9.16 20.05
CA VAL A 170 -22.97 8.33 19.39
C VAL A 170 -21.68 8.55 20.13
N GLU A 171 -21.05 7.46 20.56
CA GLU A 171 -19.70 7.47 21.09
C GLU A 171 -18.75 7.05 19.98
N SER A 172 -17.72 7.87 19.74
CA SER A 172 -16.65 7.56 18.80
C SER A 172 -15.55 6.84 19.56
N ILE A 173 -15.30 5.58 19.22
CA ILE A 173 -14.17 4.82 19.74
C ILE A 173 -13.16 4.71 18.60
N GLU A 174 -11.95 5.21 18.84
CA GLU A 174 -10.85 5.04 17.91
C GLU A 174 -10.39 3.59 17.95
N ARG A 175 -10.44 2.92 16.79
CA ARG A 175 -10.03 1.53 16.61
C ARG A 175 -9.14 1.43 15.38
N VAL A 176 -8.07 0.65 15.49
CA VAL A 176 -7.20 0.34 14.34
C VAL A 176 -7.81 -0.81 13.55
N ARG A 177 -7.82 -0.67 12.22
CA ARG A 177 -8.18 -1.74 11.29
C ARG A 177 -7.07 -1.94 10.27
N VAL A 178 -6.98 -3.15 9.75
CA VAL A 178 -6.09 -3.49 8.62
C VAL A 178 -6.86 -3.33 7.32
N ARG A 179 -6.23 -2.71 6.34
CA ARG A 179 -6.76 -2.56 4.98
C ARG A 179 -5.74 -3.04 3.97
N LEU A 180 -6.21 -3.71 2.91
CA LEU A 180 -5.40 -4.01 1.75
C LEU A 180 -5.54 -2.86 0.75
N ARG A 181 -4.42 -2.37 0.23
CA ARG A 181 -4.39 -1.35 -0.80
C ARG A 181 -3.75 -1.94 -2.07
N PRO A 182 -4.50 -2.05 -3.18
CA PRO A 182 -3.95 -2.53 -4.43
C PRO A 182 -2.88 -1.58 -4.96
N ILE A 183 -1.78 -2.13 -5.47
CA ILE A 183 -0.69 -1.35 -6.07
C ILE A 183 -0.65 -1.64 -7.57
N LYS A 184 -0.36 -0.61 -8.36
CA LYS A 184 -0.20 -0.75 -9.81
C LYS A 184 1.21 -1.22 -10.16
N PRO A 185 1.37 -1.99 -11.25
CA PRO A 185 2.69 -2.49 -11.67
C PRO A 185 3.72 -1.37 -11.89
N ASN A 186 3.31 -0.23 -12.44
CA ASN A 186 4.22 0.88 -12.73
C ASN A 186 4.70 1.64 -11.50
N THR A 187 3.98 1.58 -10.39
CA THR A 187 4.39 2.24 -9.13
C THR A 187 5.13 1.31 -8.19
N PHE A 188 5.11 0.00 -8.44
CA PHE A 188 5.80 -1.01 -7.64
C PHE A 188 7.19 -1.32 -8.20
N LEU A 189 8.19 -1.30 -7.33
CA LEU A 189 9.58 -1.61 -7.68
C LEU A 189 10.14 -2.60 -6.66
N ILE A 190 10.69 -3.70 -7.15
CA ILE A 190 11.40 -4.71 -6.35
C ILE A 190 12.83 -4.82 -6.86
N GLU A 191 13.74 -5.28 -6.00
CA GLU A 191 15.09 -5.63 -6.42
C GLU A 191 15.08 -6.65 -7.59
N PRO A 192 15.76 -6.36 -8.72
CA PRO A 192 15.70 -7.21 -9.92
C PRO A 192 16.21 -8.65 -9.74
N THR A 193 17.09 -8.88 -8.76
CA THR A 193 17.64 -10.22 -8.50
C THR A 193 16.78 -11.04 -7.55
N ALA A 194 15.76 -10.45 -6.94
CA ALA A 194 14.93 -11.12 -5.95
C ALA A 194 13.85 -11.98 -6.61
N THR A 195 13.63 -13.17 -6.07
CA THR A 195 12.54 -14.06 -6.47
C THR A 195 11.31 -13.96 -5.59
N SER A 196 11.44 -13.34 -4.42
CA SER A 196 10.38 -13.13 -3.43
C SER A 196 10.62 -11.82 -2.68
N ILE A 197 9.58 -11.29 -2.03
CA ILE A 197 9.70 -10.09 -1.18
C ILE A 197 10.64 -10.35 0.00
N ASP A 198 10.65 -11.57 0.55
CA ASP A 198 11.44 -11.92 1.72
C ASP A 198 12.96 -11.98 1.40
N ASP A 199 13.30 -12.43 0.19
CA ASP A 199 14.69 -12.52 -0.28
C ASP A 199 15.24 -11.16 -0.74
N ALA A 200 14.35 -10.23 -1.11
CA ALA A 200 14.76 -8.93 -1.62
C ALA A 200 15.46 -8.09 -0.55
N VAL A 201 16.41 -7.24 -0.95
CA VAL A 201 16.94 -6.18 -0.09
C VAL A 201 15.84 -5.20 0.30
N GLY A 202 14.86 -4.98 -0.56
CA GLY A 202 13.69 -4.18 -0.24
C GLY A 202 12.74 -4.04 -1.41
N VAL A 203 11.67 -3.31 -1.16
CA VAL A 203 10.61 -2.99 -2.11
C VAL A 203 10.31 -1.50 -1.99
N ILE A 204 9.99 -0.87 -3.13
CA ILE A 204 9.62 0.53 -3.23
C ILE A 204 8.24 0.66 -3.86
N ILE A 205 7.41 1.51 -3.25
CA ILE A 205 6.17 2.01 -3.84
C ILE A 205 6.42 3.49 -4.12
N ASP A 206 6.43 3.86 -5.40
CA ASP A 206 6.75 5.21 -5.86
C ASP A 206 5.62 5.74 -6.73
N GLU A 207 4.89 6.73 -6.20
CA GLU A 207 3.61 7.16 -6.74
C GLU A 207 3.33 8.64 -6.48
N PHE A 208 2.41 9.21 -7.26
CA PHE A 208 1.86 10.53 -6.95
C PHE A 208 0.66 10.43 -6.01
N VAL A 209 0.72 11.19 -4.92
CA VAL A 209 -0.36 11.29 -3.92
C VAL A 209 -0.82 12.74 -3.82
N PRO A 210 -2.14 13.01 -3.66
CA PRO A 210 -2.62 14.36 -3.39
C PRO A 210 -1.98 14.95 -2.12
N LYS A 211 -1.53 16.20 -2.19
CA LYS A 211 -0.80 16.89 -1.12
C LYS A 211 -1.55 16.88 0.21
N HIS A 212 -2.87 17.10 0.20
CA HIS A 212 -3.70 17.10 1.40
C HIS A 212 -3.67 15.78 2.18
N GLN A 213 -3.46 14.64 1.52
CA GLN A 213 -3.35 13.35 2.20
C GLN A 213 -2.04 13.27 2.99
N VAL A 214 -0.96 13.81 2.41
CA VAL A 214 0.34 13.86 3.09
C VAL A 214 0.30 14.85 4.25
N GLU A 215 -0.31 16.01 4.07
CA GLU A 215 -0.52 17.01 5.14
C GLU A 215 -1.35 16.44 6.29
N HIS A 216 -2.41 15.68 6.00
CA HIS A 216 -3.18 15.00 7.04
C HIS A 216 -2.34 13.96 7.83
N LEU A 217 -1.44 13.25 7.15
CA LEU A 217 -0.51 12.33 7.81
C LEU A 217 0.58 13.07 8.61
N GLN A 218 0.91 14.30 8.24
CA GLN A 218 1.74 15.18 9.08
C GLN A 218 0.96 15.61 10.33
N ASP A 219 -0.29 16.05 10.19
CA ASP A 219 -1.17 16.48 11.30
C ASP A 219 -1.39 15.39 12.35
N THR A 220 -1.49 14.13 11.91
CA THR A 220 -1.63 12.96 12.80
C THR A 220 -0.30 12.51 13.42
N GLY A 221 0.82 13.15 13.07
CA GLY A 221 2.16 12.83 13.57
C GLY A 221 2.81 11.60 12.92
N VAL A 222 2.21 11.02 11.89
CA VAL A 222 2.79 9.88 11.15
C VAL A 222 3.99 10.32 10.32
N TYR A 223 3.94 11.53 9.76
CA TYR A 223 5.03 12.16 9.00
C TYR A 223 5.59 13.40 9.68
N LYS A 224 6.87 13.68 9.44
CA LYS A 224 7.52 14.91 9.90
C LYS A 224 6.84 16.13 9.27
N MET A 225 6.58 17.13 10.12
CA MET A 225 6.03 18.42 9.71
C MET A 225 7.02 19.19 8.84
N MET A 226 6.73 19.29 7.55
CA MET A 226 7.57 19.94 6.56
C MET A 226 6.72 20.59 5.46
N SER A 227 7.15 21.73 4.92
CA SER A 227 6.48 22.34 3.78
C SER A 227 6.74 21.53 2.51
N LEU A 228 5.67 21.09 1.86
CA LEU A 228 5.74 20.29 0.63
C LEU A 228 5.43 21.17 -0.58
N GLU A 229 6.30 21.06 -1.59
CA GLU A 229 6.07 21.64 -2.91
C GLU A 229 5.30 20.66 -3.81
N THR A 230 4.66 21.19 -4.84
CA THR A 230 3.99 20.37 -5.86
C THR A 230 5.04 19.72 -6.73
N ALA A 231 4.94 18.40 -6.89
CA ALA A 231 5.89 17.63 -7.67
C ALA A 231 5.79 17.94 -9.17
N PRO A 232 6.92 17.91 -9.92
CA PRO A 232 6.86 17.99 -11.38
C PRO A 232 6.14 16.74 -11.95
N PRO A 233 5.43 16.87 -13.08
CA PRO A 233 4.76 15.74 -13.72
C PRO A 233 5.78 14.71 -14.22
N ASP A 234 5.45 13.42 -14.07
CA ASP A 234 6.28 12.29 -14.51
C ASP A 234 5.38 11.17 -15.04
N THR A 235 5.35 10.99 -16.36
CA THR A 235 4.44 10.06 -17.04
C THR A 235 4.64 8.60 -16.62
N ASN A 236 5.83 8.22 -16.16
CA ASN A 236 6.15 6.81 -15.90
C ASN A 236 5.41 6.29 -14.65
N ILE A 237 5.17 7.17 -13.69
CA ILE A 237 4.49 6.87 -12.42
C ILE A 237 3.04 7.38 -12.37
N GLU A 238 2.53 7.90 -13.48
CA GLU A 238 1.13 8.33 -13.57
C GLU A 238 0.17 7.14 -13.48
N ALA A 239 -1.00 7.41 -12.89
CA ALA A 239 -2.06 6.41 -12.75
C ALA A 239 -2.64 5.96 -14.11
N ASP A 240 -2.64 6.85 -15.10
CA ASP A 240 -3.06 6.55 -16.48
C ASP A 240 -2.19 7.40 -17.42
N LYS A 241 -1.30 6.74 -18.18
CA LYS A 241 -0.36 7.40 -19.10
C LYS A 241 -1.05 8.02 -20.31
N GLU A 242 -2.28 7.60 -20.63
CA GLU A 242 -2.99 8.06 -21.82
C GLU A 242 -3.92 9.24 -21.57
N LEU A 243 -4.23 9.56 -20.30
CA LEU A 243 -4.98 10.75 -19.97
C LEU A 243 -4.07 11.97 -20.20
N ALA A 244 -4.28 12.61 -21.34
CA ALA A 244 -3.56 13.82 -21.72
C ALA A 244 -3.80 14.92 -20.67
N VAL A 245 -2.74 15.19 -19.90
CA VAL A 245 -2.54 16.35 -19.04
C VAL A 245 -3.42 16.32 -17.76
N TYR A 246 -2.77 16.18 -16.61
CA TYR A 246 -3.24 16.77 -15.35
C TYR A 246 -2.44 18.05 -15.12
N PRO A 247 -2.79 19.17 -15.78
CA PRO A 247 -2.14 20.43 -15.48
C PRO A 247 -2.72 20.88 -14.14
N ASP A 248 -1.87 21.01 -13.12
CA ASP A 248 -2.17 21.75 -11.88
C ASP A 248 -2.96 20.99 -10.79
N GLU A 249 -2.65 19.72 -10.51
CA GLU A 249 -3.07 19.12 -9.25
C GLU A 249 -1.95 19.21 -8.20
N ASP A 250 -2.27 19.71 -7.01
CA ASP A 250 -1.40 19.71 -5.83
C ASP A 250 -1.09 18.26 -5.42
N ARG A 251 -0.10 17.66 -6.08
CA ARG A 251 0.37 16.30 -5.88
C ARG A 251 1.83 16.32 -5.42
N VAL A 252 2.17 15.32 -4.63
CA VAL A 252 3.52 15.07 -4.10
C VAL A 252 3.94 13.70 -4.58
N ARG A 253 5.17 13.56 -5.08
CA ARG A 253 5.74 12.24 -5.37
C ARG A 253 6.17 11.63 -4.06
N LEU A 254 5.57 10.50 -3.70
CA LEU A 254 5.84 9.78 -2.48
C LEU A 254 6.57 8.48 -2.82
N THR A 255 7.80 8.35 -2.32
CA THR A 255 8.59 7.12 -2.42
C THR A 255 8.60 6.45 -1.05
N LYS A 256 7.89 5.33 -0.91
CA LYS A 256 7.88 4.48 0.28
C LYS A 256 8.81 3.30 0.05
N TYR A 257 9.79 3.12 0.92
CA TYR A 257 10.73 2.01 0.91
C TYR A 257 10.48 1.11 2.13
N TYR A 258 10.37 -0.18 1.87
CA TYR A 258 10.25 -1.25 2.85
C TYR A 258 11.42 -2.22 2.65
N GLY A 259 12.38 -2.27 3.56
CA GLY A 259 13.51 -3.19 3.41
C GLY A 259 14.69 -2.94 4.33
N LEU A 260 15.80 -3.62 4.00
CA LEU A 260 17.06 -3.59 4.73
C LEU A 260 17.83 -2.29 4.48
N VAL A 261 18.04 -1.53 5.55
CA VAL A 261 18.86 -0.33 5.58
C VAL A 261 20.08 -0.54 6.48
N PRO A 262 21.28 -0.07 6.09
CA PRO A 262 22.44 -0.05 6.98
C PRO A 262 22.12 0.70 8.28
N LYS A 263 22.44 0.10 9.44
CA LYS A 263 22.13 0.69 10.75
C LYS A 263 22.71 2.09 10.95
N GLU A 264 23.88 2.35 10.36
CA GLU A 264 24.57 3.64 10.41
C GLU A 264 23.77 4.78 9.76
N LEU A 265 22.82 4.46 8.89
CA LEU A 265 21.97 5.43 8.19
C LEU A 265 20.65 5.71 8.93
N LEU A 266 20.36 4.99 10.00
CA LEU A 266 19.15 5.17 10.78
C LEU A 266 19.45 5.89 12.09
N PRO A 267 18.47 6.62 12.67
CA PRO A 267 18.61 7.15 14.01
C PRO A 267 18.92 6.01 14.98
N THR A 268 19.85 6.27 15.91
CA THR A 268 20.38 5.26 16.82
C THR A 268 19.50 5.16 18.05
N ASP A 269 18.86 4.01 18.28
CA ASP A 269 18.26 3.74 19.60
C ASP A 269 19.38 3.23 20.53
N GLU A 270 19.53 3.85 21.71
CA GLU A 270 20.63 3.59 22.66
C GLU A 270 20.69 2.14 23.20
N GLU A 271 19.68 1.30 22.94
CA GLU A 271 19.51 -0.04 23.54
C GLU A 271 19.77 -1.22 22.59
N GLU A 272 20.52 -1.07 21.49
CA GLU A 272 20.67 -2.17 20.53
C GLU A 272 21.85 -3.13 20.76
N THR A 273 21.55 -4.44 20.79
CA THR A 273 22.50 -5.55 20.93
C THR A 273 22.60 -6.46 19.70
N ASP A 274 21.83 -6.19 18.64
CA ASP A 274 21.81 -7.02 17.43
C ASP A 274 23.09 -6.80 16.58
N PRO A 275 23.93 -7.83 16.37
CA PRO A 275 25.19 -7.72 15.62
C PRO A 275 25.00 -7.54 14.11
N SER A 276 23.78 -7.64 13.57
CA SER A 276 23.51 -7.42 12.15
C SER A 276 23.89 -6.00 11.71
N ARG A 277 24.47 -5.87 10.52
CA ARG A 277 24.78 -4.56 9.89
C ARG A 277 23.57 -3.88 9.28
N TYR A 278 22.52 -4.65 8.99
CA TYR A 278 21.29 -4.17 8.35
C TYR A 278 20.11 -4.39 9.29
N THR A 279 19.12 -3.51 9.19
CA THR A 279 17.84 -3.67 9.88
C THR A 279 16.70 -3.35 8.92
N GLU A 280 15.58 -4.05 9.09
CA GLU A 280 14.34 -3.74 8.37
C GLU A 280 13.85 -2.35 8.80
N ALA A 281 13.51 -1.52 7.83
CA ALA A 281 13.09 -0.14 8.03
C ALA A 281 12.02 0.28 7.03
N VAL A 282 11.24 1.26 7.47
CA VAL A 282 10.27 1.99 6.65
C VAL A 282 10.81 3.40 6.44
N VAL A 283 11.07 3.75 5.19
CA VAL A 283 11.54 5.08 4.80
C VAL A 283 10.55 5.69 3.81
N VAL A 284 10.10 6.91 4.09
CA VAL A 284 9.15 7.64 3.25
C VAL A 284 9.77 8.98 2.87
N ILE A 285 9.90 9.21 1.57
CA ILE A 285 10.52 10.40 0.99
C ILE A 285 9.49 11.09 0.10
N ALA A 286 9.38 12.41 0.23
CA ALA A 286 8.62 13.27 -0.66
C ALA A 286 9.55 13.97 -1.67
N ASN A 287 9.08 14.12 -2.90
CA ASN A 287 9.70 14.92 -3.97
C ASN A 287 11.20 14.65 -4.15
N ASN A 288 11.60 13.38 -4.02
CA ASN A 288 12.98 12.90 -4.21
C ASN A 288 14.04 13.42 -3.23
N GLY A 289 13.66 14.08 -2.14
CA GLY A 289 14.66 14.60 -1.20
C GLY A 289 14.15 14.93 0.20
N GLN A 290 12.86 15.17 0.37
CA GLN A 290 12.29 15.53 1.67
C GLN A 290 11.95 14.28 2.47
N LEU A 291 12.74 13.97 3.51
CA LEU A 291 12.51 12.80 4.35
C LEU A 291 11.30 13.01 5.30
N LEU A 292 10.18 12.36 4.99
CA LEU A 292 8.96 12.41 5.81
C LEU A 292 9.03 11.46 7.00
N LYS A 293 9.61 10.27 6.83
CA LYS A 293 9.68 9.23 7.86
C LYS A 293 10.89 8.34 7.60
N ALA A 294 11.65 8.04 8.64
CA ALA A 294 12.65 6.98 8.64
C ALA A 294 12.62 6.33 10.02
N GLN A 295 12.13 5.10 10.07
CA GLN A 295 12.09 4.33 11.31
C GLN A 295 12.37 2.87 11.02
N ARG A 296 12.84 2.15 12.03
CA ARG A 296 12.90 0.69 11.99
C ARG A 296 11.50 0.13 11.79
N SER A 297 11.42 -1.06 11.18
CA SER A 297 10.14 -1.71 10.93
C SER A 297 9.35 -1.80 12.24
N PRO A 298 8.16 -1.19 12.33
CA PRO A 298 7.35 -1.22 13.55
C PRO A 298 6.69 -2.59 13.75
N TYR A 299 6.80 -3.49 12.77
CA TYR A 299 6.14 -4.79 12.79
C TYR A 299 6.94 -5.78 13.62
N MET A 300 6.27 -6.42 14.59
CA MET A 300 6.92 -7.34 15.55
C MET A 300 7.58 -8.55 14.89
N MET A 301 7.03 -9.02 13.76
CA MET A 301 7.60 -10.12 12.98
C MET A 301 8.69 -9.65 12.00
N LYS A 302 8.97 -8.34 11.94
CA LYS A 302 9.85 -7.69 10.94
C LYS A 302 9.41 -7.89 9.49
N ASP A 303 8.18 -8.38 9.28
CA ASP A 303 7.60 -8.56 7.95
C ASP A 303 7.41 -7.21 7.25
N ARG A 304 7.48 -7.25 5.93
CA ARG A 304 7.18 -6.10 5.07
C ARG A 304 5.68 -6.05 4.84
N PRO A 305 5.04 -4.87 4.92
CA PRO A 305 3.58 -4.74 4.77
C PRO A 305 3.18 -4.76 3.29
N VAL A 306 3.73 -5.69 2.51
CA VAL A 306 3.57 -5.80 1.07
C VAL A 306 3.45 -7.27 0.68
N VAL A 307 2.54 -7.57 -0.23
CA VAL A 307 2.38 -8.88 -0.87
C VAL A 307 2.45 -8.67 -2.39
N ALA A 308 3.18 -9.53 -3.11
CA ALA A 308 3.32 -9.50 -4.56
C ALA A 308 3.48 -10.93 -5.12
#